data_AF-B0R204-F1
#
_entry.id   AF-B0R204-F1
#
_cell.length_a   1.000
_cell.length_b   1.000
_cell.length_c   1.000
_cell.angle_alpha   90.00
_cell.angle_beta   90.00
_cell.angle_gamma   90.00
#
_symmetry.space_group_name_H-M   'P 1'
#
loop_
_entity.id
_entity.type
_entity.pdbx_description
1 polymer ?
#
loop_
_entity_poly.entity_id
_entity_poly.type
_entity_poly.pdbx_seq_one_letter_code
_entity_poly.pdbx_strand_id
1 'polypeptide(L)'
;IMNKVIGEFLSNQQPHPQLMATVVFKVFGNLHRNGQTQSVRDWVMLSLSNFTQRTPVAMAIWSLTCFFISASTNKWLRALLSHVINRMGKLEPVDRKYFILAAKDFYNTQVIDEASRRAFTATFQAVSTTDAAYALLA
;
A
#
# COMPACT_ATOMS: atom_id res chain seq x y z
N ILE A 1 -8.60 -16.28 -1.77
CA ILE A 1 -9.03 -15.28 -0.76
C ILE A 1 -8.35 -13.93 -1.00
N MET A 2 -7.02 -13.87 -1.07
CA MET A 2 -6.25 -12.61 -1.27
C MET A 2 -6.69 -11.76 -2.45
N ASN A 3 -6.79 -12.34 -3.66
CA ASN A 3 -7.30 -11.64 -4.84
C ASN A 3 -8.68 -10.99 -4.63
N LYS A 4 -9.57 -11.69 -3.93
CA LYS A 4 -10.91 -11.17 -3.63
C LYS A 4 -10.85 -10.01 -2.64
N VAL A 5 -10.07 -10.16 -1.56
CA VAL A 5 -9.90 -9.11 -0.54
C VAL A 5 -9.26 -7.85 -1.13
N ILE A 6 -8.21 -8.00 -1.94
CA ILE A 6 -7.51 -6.89 -2.59
C ILE A 6 -8.43 -6.24 -3.64
N GLY A 7 -9.13 -7.03 -4.44
CA GLY A 7 -10.11 -6.54 -5.42
C GLY A 7 -11.25 -5.76 -4.79
N GLU A 8 -11.83 -6.25 -3.69
CA GLU A 8 -12.86 -5.54 -2.94
C GLU A 8 -12.37 -4.25 -2.27
N PHE A 9 -11.09 -4.19 -1.88
CA PHE A 9 -10.48 -2.97 -1.35
C PHE A 9 -10.20 -1.92 -2.42
N LEU A 10 -9.81 -2.36 -3.62
CA LEU A 10 -9.57 -1.53 -4.80
C LEU A 10 -10.85 -1.07 -5.50
N SER A 11 -11.95 -1.80 -5.32
CA SER A 11 -13.21 -1.54 -6.01
C SER A 11 -13.72 -0.11 -5.76
N ASN A 12 -14.09 0.57 -6.83
CA ASN A 12 -14.76 1.87 -6.78
C ASN A 12 -16.22 1.76 -6.31
N GLN A 13 -16.79 0.56 -6.32
CA GLN A 13 -18.15 0.29 -5.86
C GLN A 13 -18.22 -0.04 -4.36
N GLN A 14 -17.07 -0.08 -3.67
CA GLN A 14 -17.02 -0.42 -2.25
C GLN A 14 -17.53 0.77 -1.39
N PRO A 15 -18.69 0.67 -0.71
CA PRO A 15 -19.20 1.76 0.14
C PRO A 15 -18.35 1.99 1.40
N HIS A 16 -17.61 0.98 1.87
CA HIS A 16 -16.86 1.05 3.12
C HIS A 16 -15.37 0.63 2.97
N PRO A 17 -14.56 1.37 2.20
CA PRO A 17 -13.15 1.03 1.96
C PRO A 17 -12.31 1.05 3.24
N GLN A 18 -12.69 1.81 4.26
CA GLN A 18 -12.06 1.84 5.58
C GLN A 18 -12.16 0.48 6.31
N LEU A 19 -13.33 -0.16 6.25
CA LEU A 19 -13.51 -1.50 6.82
C LEU A 19 -12.62 -2.50 6.08
N MET A 20 -12.55 -2.36 4.75
CA MET A 20 -11.69 -3.24 3.95
C MET A 20 -10.19 -3.05 4.20
N ALA A 21 -9.72 -1.83 4.46
CA ALA A 21 -8.35 -1.60 4.92
C ALA A 21 -8.07 -2.38 6.21
N THR A 22 -9.04 -2.44 7.13
CA THR A 22 -8.93 -3.18 8.38
C THR A 22 -8.91 -4.70 8.16
N VAL A 23 -9.68 -5.20 7.19
CA VAL A 23 -9.66 -6.62 6.79
C VAL A 23 -8.31 -6.98 6.18
N VAL A 24 -7.80 -6.18 5.23
CA VAL A 24 -6.46 -6.37 4.64
C VAL A 24 -5.39 -6.42 5.73
N PHE A 25 -5.43 -5.49 6.69
CA PHE A 25 -4.50 -5.46 7.82
C PHE A 25 -4.51 -6.73 8.65
N LYS A 26 -5.70 -7.26 8.97
CA LYS A 26 -5.85 -8.50 9.74
C LYS A 26 -5.37 -9.71 8.94
N VAL A 27 -5.69 -9.78 7.65
CA VAL A 27 -5.27 -10.88 6.77
C VAL A 27 -3.74 -10.89 6.64
N PHE A 28 -3.12 -9.75 6.36
CA PHE A 28 -1.65 -9.66 6.23
C PHE A 28 -0.97 -9.93 7.58
N GLY A 29 -1.54 -9.41 8.67
CA GLY A 29 -1.07 -9.72 10.02
C GLY A 29 -1.11 -11.21 10.36
N ASN A 30 -2.14 -11.93 9.91
CA ASN A 30 -2.23 -13.39 10.07
C ASN A 30 -1.17 -14.11 9.23
N LEU A 31 -0.99 -13.71 7.97
CA LEU A 31 0.05 -14.27 7.09
C LEU A 31 1.45 -14.13 7.69
N HIS A 32 1.80 -12.95 8.23
CA HIS A 32 3.09 -12.76 8.91
C HIS A 32 3.25 -13.66 10.14
N ARG A 33 2.20 -13.83 10.95
CA ARG A 33 2.24 -14.74 12.12
C ARG A 33 2.46 -16.19 11.73
N ASN A 34 1.98 -16.59 10.55
CA ASN A 34 2.19 -17.94 10.00
C ASN A 34 3.49 -18.06 9.20
N GLY A 35 4.38 -17.07 9.23
CA GLY A 35 5.65 -17.09 8.50
C GLY A 35 5.53 -16.85 6.98
N GLN A 36 4.35 -16.49 6.47
CA GLN A 36 4.07 -16.31 5.04
C GLN A 36 4.42 -14.89 4.54
N THR A 37 5.52 -14.32 5.03
CA THR A 37 5.94 -12.95 4.67
C THR A 37 6.25 -12.81 3.18
N GLN A 38 6.83 -13.84 2.55
CA GLN A 38 7.06 -13.84 1.11
C GLN A 38 5.76 -13.71 0.32
N SER A 39 4.71 -14.44 0.72
CA SER A 39 3.40 -14.33 0.05
C SER A 39 2.80 -12.94 0.17
N VAL A 40 2.93 -12.28 1.35
CA VAL A 40 2.48 -10.88 1.51
C VAL A 40 3.19 -9.97 0.51
N ARG A 41 4.52 -10.11 0.41
CA ARG A 41 5.33 -9.34 -0.52
C ARG A 41 4.90 -9.54 -1.97
N ASP A 42 4.70 -10.78 -2.40
CA ASP A 42 4.30 -11.10 -3.78
C ASP A 42 2.94 -10.48 -4.11
N TRP A 43 1.98 -10.58 -3.19
CA TRP A 43 0.68 -9.94 -3.32
C TRP A 43 0.78 -8.41 -3.40
N VAL A 44 1.70 -7.82 -2.64
CA VAL A 44 1.92 -6.38 -2.69
C VAL A 44 2.41 -5.97 -4.07
N MET A 45 3.48 -6.60 -4.55
CA MET A 45 4.10 -6.30 -5.85
C MET A 45 3.12 -6.47 -7.01
N LEU A 46 2.32 -7.54 -7.03
CA LEU A 46 1.32 -7.79 -8.07
C LEU A 46 0.19 -6.75 -8.09
N SER A 47 -0.07 -6.08 -6.97
CA SER A 47 -1.18 -5.15 -6.83
C SER A 47 -0.81 -3.69 -7.07
N LEU A 48 0.49 -3.35 -7.06
CA LEU A 48 0.96 -1.95 -7.11
C LEU A 48 0.42 -1.19 -8.33
N SER A 49 0.49 -1.78 -9.51
CA SER A 49 -0.03 -1.17 -10.74
C SER A 49 -1.51 -0.83 -10.62
N ASN A 50 -2.32 -1.77 -10.13
CA ASN A 50 -3.76 -1.59 -9.94
C ASN A 50 -4.08 -0.45 -8.97
N PHE A 51 -3.29 -0.30 -7.90
CA PHE A 51 -3.45 0.81 -6.96
C PHE A 51 -3.10 2.16 -7.59
N THR A 52 -1.99 2.25 -8.33
CA THR A 52 -1.54 3.51 -8.94
C THR A 52 -2.48 4.05 -10.02
N GLN A 53 -3.26 3.16 -10.64
CA GLN A 53 -4.28 3.52 -11.66
C GLN A 53 -5.62 3.94 -11.05
N ARG A 54 -5.79 3.83 -9.73
CA ARG A 54 -7.04 4.21 -9.05
C ARG A 54 -7.26 5.73 -9.10
N THR A 55 -8.49 6.15 -9.37
CA THR A 55 -8.92 7.55 -9.32
C THR A 55 -9.98 7.76 -8.22
N PRO A 56 -9.97 8.90 -7.50
CA PRO A 56 -8.99 9.99 -7.56
C PRO A 56 -7.63 9.63 -6.91
N VAL A 57 -6.56 10.34 -7.25
CA VAL A 57 -5.19 10.05 -6.76
C VAL A 57 -5.10 10.09 -5.24
N ALA A 58 -5.85 10.97 -4.57
CA ALA A 58 -5.93 10.99 -3.11
C ALA A 58 -6.37 9.61 -2.54
N MET A 59 -7.33 8.95 -3.20
CA MET A 59 -7.76 7.60 -2.81
C MET A 59 -6.72 6.53 -3.16
N ALA A 60 -6.00 6.67 -4.28
CA ALA A 60 -4.89 5.77 -4.62
C ALA A 60 -3.79 5.81 -3.56
N ILE A 61 -3.32 7.00 -3.19
CA ILE A 61 -2.28 7.23 -2.18
C ILE A 61 -2.73 6.72 -0.81
N TRP A 62 -3.96 7.05 -0.39
CA TRP A 62 -4.52 6.54 0.86
C TRP A 62 -4.57 5.00 0.87
N SER A 63 -5.04 4.39 -0.22
CA SER A 63 -5.16 2.94 -0.32
C SER A 63 -3.79 2.25 -0.26
N LEU A 64 -2.82 2.76 -1.02
CA LEU A 64 -1.43 2.29 -0.99
C LEU A 64 -0.80 2.43 0.39
N THR A 65 -1.04 3.55 1.08
CA THR A 65 -0.51 3.77 2.42
C THR A 65 -1.07 2.74 3.39
N CYS A 66 -2.38 2.52 3.40
CA CYS A 66 -3.02 1.45 4.20
C CYS A 66 -2.47 0.06 3.85
N PHE A 67 -2.21 -0.18 2.56
CA PHE A 67 -1.71 -1.45 2.05
C PHE A 67 -0.27 -1.73 2.50
N PHE A 68 0.64 -0.75 2.37
CA PHE A 68 2.01 -0.86 2.85
C PHE A 68 2.09 -0.98 4.37
N ILE A 69 1.29 -0.20 5.11
CA ILE A 69 1.21 -0.34 6.58
C ILE A 69 0.75 -1.75 6.96
N SER A 70 -0.22 -2.31 6.23
CA SER A 70 -0.71 -3.68 6.46
C SER A 70 0.35 -4.74 6.20
N ALA A 71 1.19 -4.52 5.19
CA ALA A 71 2.28 -5.40 4.81
C ALA A 71 3.51 -5.26 5.72
N SER A 72 3.70 -4.14 6.40
CA SER A 72 4.88 -3.92 7.22
C SER A 72 4.97 -4.89 8.41
N THR A 73 6.18 -5.30 8.77
CA THR A 73 6.48 -6.04 10.01
C THR A 73 6.80 -5.09 11.18
N ASN A 74 6.97 -3.80 10.92
CA ASN A 74 7.30 -2.78 11.91
C ASN A 74 6.06 -2.43 12.75
N LYS A 75 6.10 -2.74 14.05
CA LYS A 75 4.98 -2.53 14.98
C LYS A 75 4.53 -1.07 15.06
N TRP A 76 5.45 -0.12 14.98
CA TRP A 76 5.15 1.31 15.06
C TRP A 76 4.43 1.81 13.82
N LEU A 77 4.89 1.38 12.65
CA LEU A 77 4.24 1.71 11.39
C LEU A 77 2.83 1.10 11.33
N ARG A 78 2.68 -0.17 11.75
CA ARG A 78 1.39 -0.85 11.86
C ARG A 78 0.40 -0.12 12.78
N ALA A 79 0.88 0.49 13.87
CA ALA A 79 0.04 1.24 14.79
C ALA A 79 -0.55 2.52 14.18
N LEU A 80 0.07 3.07 13.13
CA LEU A 80 -0.42 4.27 12.43
C LEU A 80 -1.68 4.00 11.58
N LEU A 81 -2.06 2.73 11.36
CA LEU A 81 -3.17 2.41 10.45
C LEU A 81 -4.48 3.11 10.85
N SER A 82 -4.85 3.10 12.13
CA SER A 82 -6.09 3.72 12.59
C SER A 82 -6.14 5.22 12.29
N HIS A 83 -5.00 5.89 12.42
CA HIS A 83 -4.87 7.30 12.06
C HIS A 83 -5.04 7.51 10.54
N VAL A 84 -4.37 6.69 9.71
CA VAL A 84 -4.44 6.81 8.24
C VAL A 84 -5.86 6.50 7.73
N ILE A 85 -6.55 5.52 8.29
CA ILE A 85 -7.94 5.18 7.90
C ILE A 85 -8.88 6.39 8.05
N ASN A 86 -8.72 7.17 9.12
CA ASN A 86 -9.52 8.37 9.39
C ASN A 86 -9.21 9.55 8.45
N ARG A 87 -8.15 9.45 7.64
CA ARG A 87 -7.73 10.46 6.67
C ARG A 87 -8.08 10.08 5.22
N MET A 88 -9.08 9.22 5.04
CA MET A 88 -9.56 8.81 3.72
C MET A 88 -9.87 10.00 2.81
N GLY A 89 -9.35 9.96 1.58
CA GLY A 89 -9.57 10.99 0.56
C GLY A 89 -8.76 12.28 0.76
N LYS A 90 -7.96 12.41 1.83
CA LYS A 90 -7.07 13.56 2.04
C LYS A 90 -5.72 13.34 1.36
N LEU A 91 -5.14 14.42 0.83
CA LEU A 91 -3.83 14.41 0.18
C LEU A 91 -3.00 15.63 0.62
N GLU A 92 -2.96 15.87 1.93
CA GLU A 92 -2.14 16.92 2.52
C GLU A 92 -0.65 16.51 2.56
N PRO A 93 0.29 17.44 2.81
CA PRO A 93 1.71 17.10 2.92
C PRO A 93 2.02 16.00 3.95
N VAL A 94 1.23 15.91 5.01
CA VAL A 94 1.36 14.85 6.02
C VAL A 94 0.99 13.46 5.48
N ASP A 95 -0.04 13.37 4.63
CA ASP A 95 -0.47 12.12 4.01
C ASP A 95 0.59 11.59 3.06
N ARG A 96 1.23 12.50 2.30
CA ARG A 96 2.38 12.18 1.43
C ARG A 96 3.56 11.67 2.24
N LYS A 97 3.83 12.24 3.41
CA LYS A 97 4.89 11.75 4.32
C LYS A 97 4.59 10.33 4.82
N TYR A 98 3.34 10.04 5.22
CA TYR A 98 2.95 8.68 5.64
C TYR A 98 3.11 7.67 4.51
N PHE A 99 2.69 8.03 3.31
CA PHE A 99 2.85 7.22 2.12
C PHE A 99 4.32 6.88 1.85
N ILE A 100 5.19 7.89 1.81
CA ILE A 100 6.62 7.71 1.54
C ILE A 100 7.27 6.87 2.64
N LEU A 101 6.93 7.12 3.91
CA LEU A 101 7.44 6.37 5.04
C LEU A 101 7.08 4.88 4.92
N ALA A 102 5.81 4.58 4.63
CA ALA A 102 5.33 3.21 4.52
C ALA A 102 5.92 2.48 3.29
N ALA A 103 6.03 3.18 2.16
CA ALA A 103 6.62 2.65 0.94
C ALA A 103 8.13 2.36 1.13
N LYS A 104 8.87 3.27 1.76
CA LYS A 104 10.31 3.06 2.06
C LYS A 104 10.54 1.93 3.06
N ASP A 105 9.69 1.81 4.08
CA ASP A 105 9.76 0.68 5.02
C ASP A 105 9.59 -0.65 4.27
N PHE A 106 8.58 -0.77 3.41
CA PHE A 106 8.37 -1.96 2.58
C PHE A 106 9.56 -2.24 1.64
N TYR A 107 10.04 -1.22 0.93
CA TYR A 107 11.18 -1.34 0.02
C TYR A 107 12.45 -1.84 0.74
N ASN A 108 12.76 -1.27 1.89
CA ASN A 108 13.99 -1.61 2.62
C ASN A 108 13.91 -2.96 3.34
N THR A 109 12.72 -3.33 3.85
CA THR A 109 12.58 -4.52 4.72
C THR A 109 12.12 -5.76 3.97
N GLN A 110 11.34 -5.61 2.90
CA GLN A 110 10.73 -6.75 2.19
C GLN A 110 11.22 -6.90 0.76
N VAL A 111 11.70 -5.85 0.10
CA VAL A 111 12.20 -5.93 -1.28
C VAL A 111 13.71 -6.18 -1.29
N ILE A 112 14.08 -7.46 -1.21
CA ILE A 112 15.48 -7.89 -1.04
C ILE A 112 16.21 -7.95 -2.39
N ASP A 113 15.62 -8.58 -3.40
CA ASP A 113 16.26 -8.76 -4.71
C ASP A 113 16.18 -7.52 -5.61
N GLU A 114 17.23 -7.34 -6.39
CA GLU A 114 17.40 -6.18 -7.27
C GLU A 114 16.32 -6.12 -8.38
N ALA A 115 15.90 -7.28 -8.89
CA ALA A 115 14.83 -7.36 -9.90
C ALA A 115 13.51 -6.77 -9.37
N SER A 116 13.10 -7.14 -8.16
CA SER A 116 11.91 -6.58 -7.53
C SER A 116 12.07 -5.11 -7.16
N ARG A 117 13.27 -4.68 -6.76
CA ARG A 117 13.54 -3.25 -6.53
C ARG A 117 13.35 -2.42 -7.79
N ARG A 118 13.85 -2.92 -8.93
CA ARG A 118 13.64 -2.28 -10.23
C ARG A 118 12.16 -2.28 -10.60
N ALA A 119 11.45 -3.40 -10.45
CA ALA A 119 10.03 -3.49 -10.75
C ALA A 119 9.17 -2.54 -9.88
N PHE A 120 9.51 -2.43 -8.59
CA PHE A 120 8.86 -1.50 -7.66
C PHE A 120 9.04 -0.05 -8.13
N THR A 121 10.29 0.35 -8.37
CA THR A 121 10.64 1.71 -8.78
C THR A 121 10.02 2.05 -10.15
N ALA A 122 10.09 1.13 -11.11
CA ALA A 122 9.51 1.29 -12.44
C ALA A 122 7.99 1.52 -12.40
N THR A 123 7.28 0.85 -11.47
CA THR A 123 5.83 1.04 -11.30
C THR A 123 5.51 2.47 -10.90
N PHE A 124 6.28 3.07 -9.98
CA PHE A 124 6.07 4.45 -9.55
C PHE A 124 6.60 5.47 -10.56
N GLN A 125 7.71 5.18 -11.24
CA GLN A 125 8.24 6.02 -12.33
C GLN A 125 7.21 6.18 -13.46
N ALA A 126 6.54 5.09 -13.86
CA ALA A 126 5.53 5.12 -14.92
C ALA A 126 4.35 6.06 -14.63
N VAL A 127 4.03 6.29 -13.35
CA VAL A 127 2.92 7.16 -12.93
C VAL A 127 3.37 8.52 -12.38
N SER A 128 4.68 8.69 -12.13
CA SER A 128 5.28 9.93 -11.64
C SER A 128 5.16 11.10 -12.62
N THR A 129 5.08 10.80 -13.92
CA THR A 129 4.83 11.78 -14.99
C THR A 129 3.40 12.34 -14.94
N THR A 130 2.47 11.58 -14.37
CA THR A 130 1.05 11.93 -14.30
C THR A 130 0.68 12.66 -13.01
N ASP A 131 1.32 12.32 -11.88
CA ASP A 131 1.09 13.02 -10.60
C ASP A 131 2.36 13.12 -9.76
N ALA A 132 2.69 14.34 -9.34
CA ALA A 132 3.84 14.66 -8.49
C ALA A 132 3.80 13.93 -7.12
N ALA A 133 2.66 13.38 -6.71
CA ALA A 133 2.54 12.52 -5.54
C ALA A 133 3.42 11.26 -5.59
N TYR A 134 3.70 10.74 -6.78
CA TYR A 134 4.53 9.55 -6.96
C TYR A 134 6.00 9.86 -7.23
N ALA A 135 6.33 11.10 -7.61
CA ALA A 135 7.68 11.52 -8.00
C ALA A 135 8.75 11.34 -6.91
N LEU A 136 8.35 11.30 -5.63
CA LEU A 136 9.28 11.10 -4.51
C LEU A 136 9.64 9.63 -4.26
N LEU A 137 9.02 8.69 -4.97
CA LEU A 137 9.30 7.24 -4.95
C LEU A 137 9.86 6.71 -6.28
N ALA A 138 9.92 7.56 -7.30
CA ALA A 138 10.50 7.30 -8.61
C ALA A 138 12.03 7.46 -8.57
#